data_AF-A0A3A8JQX3-F1
#
_entry.id   AF-A0A3A8JQX3-F1
#
_cell.length_a   1.000
_cell.length_b   1.000
_cell.length_c   1.000
_cell.angle_alpha   90.00
_cell.angle_beta   90.00
_cell.angle_gamma   90.00
#
_symmetry.space_group_name_H-M   'P 1'
#
loop_
_entity.id
_entity.type
_entity.pdbx_description
1 polymer ?
#
loop_
_entity_poly.entity_id
_entity_poly.type
_entity_poly.pdbx_seq_one_letter_code
_entity_poly.pdbx_strand_id
1 'polypeptide(L)'
;MVNDIPNSDWRAPFINYSYNVLVQERSTSQIYLWVAGAKYPVNTSADLDYFGGLSSVRVIPLGTLASTTYEPWCGANLRERSSSTVYNLGYINSSYTSMRKSVTASPAHSAVPDGALAPVPVFNVSGELACIW
;
A
#
# COMPACT_ATOMS: atom_id res chain seq x y z
N MET A 1 7.68 -23.10 1.39
CA MET A 1 8.34 -22.06 2.20
C MET A 1 7.29 -21.49 3.12
N VAL A 2 7.49 -21.63 4.42
CA VAL A 2 6.59 -21.07 5.45
C VAL A 2 6.84 -19.57 5.47
N ASN A 3 5.79 -18.78 5.23
CA ASN A 3 5.85 -17.33 5.38
C ASN A 3 5.99 -17.02 6.87
N ASP A 4 7.23 -16.95 7.35
CA ASP A 4 7.54 -16.46 8.69
C ASP A 4 7.06 -15.01 8.78
N ILE A 5 5.96 -14.82 9.51
CA ILE A 5 5.49 -13.50 9.93
C ILE A 5 6.38 -13.11 11.12
N PRO A 6 7.27 -12.10 11.01
CA PRO A 6 8.16 -11.73 12.09
C PRO A 6 7.34 -11.26 13.29
N ASN A 7 7.44 -11.98 14.41
CA ASN A 7 6.61 -11.77 15.61
C ASN A 7 7.16 -10.70 16.57
N SER A 8 8.26 -10.02 16.23
CA SER A 8 8.97 -9.12 17.16
C SER A 8 8.89 -7.65 16.77
N ASP A 9 8.60 -7.34 15.51
CA ASP A 9 8.40 -5.97 15.04
C ASP A 9 7.47 -5.97 13.83
N TRP A 10 6.17 -5.83 14.09
CA TRP A 10 5.14 -5.72 13.05
C TRP A 10 5.28 -4.46 12.20
N ARG A 11 6.23 -3.54 12.51
CA ARG A 11 6.55 -2.38 11.68
C ARG A 11 7.75 -2.66 10.76
N ALA A 12 8.71 -3.49 11.17
CA ALA A 12 9.95 -3.75 10.45
C ALA A 12 9.83 -4.43 9.06
N PRO A 13 8.92 -5.39 8.80
CA PRO A 13 8.85 -6.03 7.48
C PRO A 13 8.40 -5.07 6.35
N PHE A 14 7.97 -3.84 6.68
CA PHE A 14 7.34 -2.91 5.76
C PHE A 14 8.24 -1.76 5.25
N ILE A 15 9.55 -1.75 5.61
CA ILE A 15 10.55 -0.95 4.86
C ILE A 15 10.75 -1.49 3.45
N ASN A 16 10.58 -2.80 3.27
CA ASN A 16 10.63 -3.38 1.94
C ASN A 16 9.25 -3.30 1.28
N TYR A 17 9.11 -2.31 0.41
CA TYR A 17 7.91 -2.02 -0.38
C TYR A 17 7.41 -3.17 -1.27
N SER A 18 8.19 -4.23 -1.44
CA SER A 18 7.86 -5.38 -2.29
C SER A 18 7.04 -6.45 -1.56
N TYR A 19 6.98 -6.43 -0.23
CA TYR A 19 6.16 -7.36 0.53
C TYR A 19 4.72 -6.85 0.63
N ASN A 20 3.78 -7.73 0.30
CA ASN A 20 2.37 -7.50 0.48
C ASN A 20 1.71 -8.69 1.17
N VAL A 21 0.61 -8.42 1.87
CA VAL A 21 -0.17 -9.46 2.54
C VAL A 21 -1.65 -9.09 2.53
N LEU A 22 -2.50 -10.09 2.27
CA LEU A 22 -3.94 -9.97 2.47
C LEU A 22 -4.26 -10.24 3.93
N VAL A 23 -4.96 -9.30 4.56
CA VAL A 23 -5.32 -9.38 5.98
C VAL A 23 -6.80 -9.10 6.19
N GLN A 24 -7.36 -9.74 7.22
CA GLN A 24 -8.73 -9.55 7.67
C GLN A 24 -8.73 -9.55 9.20
N GLU A 25 -9.33 -8.54 9.82
CA GLU A 25 -9.48 -8.54 11.27
C GLU A 25 -10.53 -9.56 11.71
N ARG A 26 -10.24 -10.28 12.81
CA ARG A 26 -11.16 -11.25 13.40
C ARG A 26 -12.52 -10.60 13.63
N SER A 27 -13.59 -11.32 13.26
CA SER A 27 -14.98 -10.87 13.39
C SER A 27 -15.40 -9.72 12.45
N THR A 28 -14.56 -9.32 11.50
CA THR A 28 -14.92 -8.39 10.42
C THR A 28 -15.02 -9.13 9.08
N SER A 29 -15.58 -8.51 8.04
CA SER A 29 -15.65 -9.08 6.68
C SER A 29 -14.73 -8.39 5.67
N GLN A 30 -14.22 -7.19 5.99
CA GLN A 30 -13.39 -6.42 5.06
C GLN A 30 -11.98 -7.02 4.99
N ILE A 31 -11.57 -7.35 3.77
CA ILE A 31 -10.20 -7.75 3.45
C ILE A 31 -9.42 -6.50 3.03
N TYR A 32 -8.18 -6.39 3.52
CA TYR A 32 -7.25 -5.35 3.11
C TYR A 32 -5.98 -5.96 2.53
N LEU A 33 -5.44 -5.34 1.50
CA LEU A 33 -4.05 -5.50 1.11
C LEU A 33 -3.22 -4.57 1.99
N TRP A 34 -2.24 -5.11 2.71
CA TRP A 34 -1.25 -4.31 3.43
C TRP A 34 0.07 -4.34 2.67
N VAL A 35 0.50 -3.19 2.17
CA VAL A 35 1.73 -3.01 1.39
C VAL A 35 2.24 -1.58 1.50
N ALA A 36 3.55 -1.39 1.40
CA ALA A 36 4.19 -0.07 1.45
C ALA A 36 3.74 0.80 2.65
N GLY A 37 3.55 0.17 3.80
CA GLY A 37 3.15 0.85 5.04
C GLY A 37 1.66 1.22 5.16
N ALA A 38 0.84 0.97 4.12
CA ALA A 38 -0.58 1.33 4.10
C ALA A 38 -1.50 0.12 3.90
N LYS A 39 -2.73 0.24 4.41
CA LYS A 39 -3.81 -0.71 4.13
C LYS A 39 -4.70 -0.20 3.00
N TYR A 40 -5.09 -1.08 2.09
CA TYR A 40 -5.97 -0.80 0.98
C TYR A 40 -7.14 -1.78 0.98
N PRO A 41 -8.40 -1.32 0.99
CA PRO A 41 -9.54 -2.21 0.96
C PRO A 41 -9.59 -2.97 -0.38
N VAL A 42 -9.76 -4.28 -0.30
CA VAL A 42 -9.96 -5.16 -1.46
C VAL A 42 -11.46 -5.34 -1.66
N ASN A 43 -12.00 -4.67 -2.68
CA ASN A 43 -13.45 -4.56 -2.87
C ASN A 43 -14.00 -5.43 -4.00
N THR A 44 -13.12 -6.01 -4.82
CA THR A 44 -13.52 -6.84 -5.96
C THR A 44 -12.89 -8.23 -5.87
N SER A 45 -13.56 -9.23 -6.43
CA SER A 45 -12.98 -10.58 -6.57
C SER A 45 -11.74 -10.57 -7.46
N ALA A 46 -11.71 -9.73 -8.50
CA ALA A 46 -10.54 -9.62 -9.39
C ALA A 46 -9.29 -9.12 -8.66
N ASP A 47 -9.43 -8.14 -7.75
CA ASP A 47 -8.32 -7.73 -6.89
C ASP A 47 -7.92 -8.86 -5.94
N LEU A 48 -8.90 -9.49 -5.29
CA LEU A 48 -8.65 -10.57 -4.34
C LEU A 48 -7.89 -11.75 -4.99
N ASP A 49 -8.33 -12.19 -6.16
CA ASP A 49 -7.71 -13.28 -6.92
C ASP A 49 -6.30 -12.91 -7.37
N TYR A 50 -6.09 -11.67 -7.82
CA TYR A 50 -4.77 -11.17 -8.22
C TYR A 50 -3.75 -11.25 -7.07
N PHE A 51 -4.16 -10.96 -5.83
CA PHE A 51 -3.30 -11.02 -4.65
C PHE A 51 -3.28 -12.40 -3.96
N GLY A 52 -3.81 -13.45 -4.62
CA GLY A 52 -3.69 -14.85 -4.18
C GLY A 52 -4.95 -15.45 -3.56
N GLY A 53 -6.08 -14.76 -3.63
CA GLY A 53 -7.40 -15.27 -3.24
C GLY A 53 -7.61 -15.41 -1.73
N LEU A 54 -8.78 -15.93 -1.35
CA LEU A 54 -9.17 -16.11 0.06
C LEU A 54 -8.20 -17.01 0.85
N SER A 55 -7.56 -17.99 0.21
CA SER A 55 -6.59 -18.88 0.86
C SER A 55 -5.32 -18.16 1.31
N SER A 56 -5.04 -16.99 0.75
CA SER A 56 -3.88 -16.15 1.09
C SER A 56 -4.17 -15.15 2.19
N VAL A 57 -5.45 -15.00 2.59
CA VAL A 57 -5.87 -14.06 3.63
C VAL A 57 -5.40 -14.54 5.00
N ARG A 58 -4.75 -13.65 5.75
CA ARG A 58 -4.36 -13.86 7.14
C ARG A 58 -5.36 -13.20 8.07
N VAL A 59 -5.97 -14.00 8.94
CA VAL A 59 -6.85 -13.48 10.00
C VAL A 59 -5.99 -12.95 11.14
N ILE A 60 -6.13 -11.66 11.42
CA ILE A 60 -5.37 -10.95 12.47
C ILE A 60 -6.31 -10.52 13.62
N PRO A 61 -5.80 -10.19 14.82
CA PRO A 61 -6.63 -9.70 15.91
C PRO A 61 -7.45 -8.47 15.53
N LEU A 62 -8.62 -8.31 16.16
CA LEU A 62 -9.44 -7.11 16.01
C LEU A 62 -8.69 -5.90 16.56
N GLY A 63 -8.68 -4.79 15.82
CA GLY A 63 -8.02 -3.54 16.20
C GLY A 63 -6.56 -3.44 15.75
N THR A 64 -5.98 -4.49 15.18
CA THR A 64 -4.61 -4.43 14.62
C THR A 64 -4.48 -3.39 13.51
N LEU A 65 -5.52 -3.19 12.70
CA LEU A 65 -5.52 -2.22 11.61
C LEU A 65 -5.94 -0.81 12.06
N ALA A 66 -6.38 -0.62 13.30
CA ALA A 66 -6.89 0.67 13.76
C ALA A 66 -5.85 1.80 13.67
N SER A 67 -4.58 1.47 13.92
CA SER A 67 -3.45 2.40 13.82
C SER A 67 -2.72 2.35 12.47
N THR A 68 -3.11 1.45 11.57
CA THR A 68 -2.54 1.35 10.22
C THR A 68 -3.16 2.41 9.32
N THR A 69 -2.29 3.24 8.72
CA THR A 69 -2.66 4.34 7.83
C THR A 69 -3.13 3.85 6.46
N TYR A 70 -3.88 4.70 5.76
CA TYR A 70 -4.16 4.56 4.32
C TYR A 70 -3.14 5.29 3.45
N GLU A 71 -2.26 6.07 4.07
CA GLU A 71 -1.19 6.81 3.40
C GLU A 71 0.04 5.91 3.25
N PRO A 72 0.45 5.54 2.01
CA PRO A 72 1.67 4.78 1.80
C PRO A 72 2.91 5.51 2.31
N TRP A 73 3.99 4.79 2.49
CA TRP A 73 5.28 5.40 2.78
C TRP A 73 5.77 6.28 1.65
N CYS A 74 6.41 7.38 2.03
CA CYS A 74 7.07 8.22 1.06
C CYS A 74 8.19 7.46 0.34
N GLY A 75 8.27 7.68 -0.96
CA GLY A 75 9.26 7.07 -1.85
C GLY A 75 8.78 5.73 -2.40
N ALA A 76 7.63 5.23 -1.97
CA ALA A 76 7.03 4.05 -2.58
C ALA A 76 6.68 4.34 -4.04
N ASN A 77 6.93 3.35 -4.90
CA ASN A 77 6.45 3.32 -6.28
C ASN A 77 5.32 2.29 -6.35
N LEU A 78 4.10 2.73 -6.61
CA LEU A 78 2.91 1.87 -6.65
C LEU A 78 2.21 1.99 -8.00
N ARG A 79 1.57 0.90 -8.42
CA ARG A 79 0.69 0.89 -9.58
C ARG A 79 -0.63 0.22 -9.23
N GLU A 80 -1.72 0.67 -9.85
CA GLU A 80 -2.99 -0.07 -9.82
C GLU A 80 -2.79 -1.42 -10.53
N ARG A 81 -3.42 -2.49 -10.04
CA ARG A 81 -3.15 -3.84 -10.59
C ARG A 81 -3.44 -3.94 -12.08
N SER A 82 -4.47 -3.24 -12.58
CA SER A 82 -4.85 -3.23 -14.00
C SER A 82 -4.09 -2.19 -14.83
N SER A 83 -3.27 -1.35 -14.21
CA SER A 83 -2.54 -0.27 -14.87
C SER A 83 -1.05 -0.57 -14.97
N SER A 84 -0.46 -0.16 -16.09
CA SER A 84 0.99 -0.11 -16.26
C SER A 84 1.60 1.20 -15.74
N THR A 85 0.78 2.22 -15.44
CA THR A 85 1.28 3.51 -14.93
C THR A 85 1.76 3.34 -13.49
N VAL A 86 3.05 3.61 -13.27
CA VAL A 86 3.65 3.62 -11.94
C VAL A 86 3.67 5.05 -11.42
N TYR A 87 3.27 5.21 -10.16
CA TYR A 87 3.34 6.46 -9.44
C TYR A 87 4.36 6.39 -8.33
N ASN A 88 5.22 7.40 -8.23
CA ASN A 88 6.00 7.67 -7.03
C ASN A 88 5.13 8.47 -6.04
N LEU A 89 5.19 8.08 -4.76
CA LEU A 89 4.42 8.67 -3.67
C LEU A 89 5.35 9.53 -2.81
N GLY A 90 4.91 10.73 -2.46
CA GLY A 90 5.70 11.61 -1.58
C GLY A 90 5.07 12.98 -1.39
N TYR A 91 5.84 13.93 -0.88
CA TYR A 91 5.35 15.25 -0.51
C TYR A 91 5.97 16.34 -1.37
N ILE A 92 5.37 17.53 -1.42
CA ILE A 92 5.91 18.64 -2.22
C ILE A 92 7.13 19.25 -1.54
N ASN A 93 7.03 19.53 -0.23
CA ASN A 93 8.10 20.01 0.65
C ASN A 93 7.61 19.97 2.11
N SER A 94 8.46 20.35 3.07
CA SER A 94 8.19 20.24 4.52
C SER A 94 6.98 21.05 5.00
N SER A 95 6.53 22.02 4.22
CA SER A 95 5.34 22.83 4.52
C SER A 95 4.04 22.23 3.96
N TYR A 96 4.11 21.20 3.10
CA TYR A 96 2.95 20.52 2.52
C TYR A 96 2.94 19.05 2.94
N THR A 97 2.23 18.75 4.02
CA THR A 97 2.16 17.42 4.64
C THR A 97 1.13 16.48 4.01
N SER A 98 0.47 16.89 2.92
CA SER A 98 -0.44 16.02 2.18
C SER A 98 0.30 15.25 1.09
N MET A 99 0.24 13.92 1.14
CA MET A 99 0.86 13.07 0.14
C MET A 99 0.31 13.34 -1.28
N ARG A 100 1.20 13.24 -2.25
CA ARG A 100 0.94 13.37 -3.68
C ARG A 100 1.49 12.16 -4.42
N LYS A 101 1.00 11.98 -5.65
CA LYS A 101 1.50 10.97 -6.58
C LYS A 101 2.00 11.63 -7.87
N SER A 102 3.13 11.18 -8.40
CA SER A 102 3.67 11.63 -9.69
C SER A 102 4.02 10.43 -10.56
N VAL A 103 3.78 10.50 -11.87
CA VAL A 103 4.12 9.41 -12.79
C VAL A 103 5.64 9.23 -12.81
N THR A 104 6.11 7.98 -12.76
CA THR A 104 7.53 7.65 -12.81
C THR A 104 7.82 6.53 -13.80
N ALA A 105 9.03 6.54 -14.34
CA ALA A 105 9.57 5.43 -15.13
C ALA A 105 10.22 4.34 -14.24
N SER A 106 10.42 4.63 -12.96
CA SER A 106 10.96 3.66 -12.01
C SER A 106 9.99 2.47 -11.84
N PRO A 107 10.51 1.24 -11.68
CA PRO A 107 9.65 0.08 -11.44
C PRO A 107 8.73 0.26 -10.24
N ALA A 108 7.52 -0.29 -10.33
CA ALA A 108 6.64 -0.40 -9.18
C ALA A 108 7.27 -1.36 -8.16
N HIS A 109 7.30 -0.95 -6.90
CA HIS A 109 7.66 -1.85 -5.81
C HIS A 109 6.55 -2.88 -5.58
N SER A 110 5.29 -2.47 -5.71
CA SER A 110 4.14 -3.37 -5.67
C SER A 110 2.95 -2.83 -6.46
N ALA A 111 2.03 -3.73 -6.79
CA ALA A 111 0.69 -3.37 -7.23
C ALA A 111 -0.24 -3.15 -6.02
N VAL A 112 -1.31 -2.39 -6.23
CA VAL A 112 -2.43 -2.16 -5.29
C VAL A 112 -3.79 -2.43 -5.98
N PRO A 113 -4.89 -2.63 -5.24
CA PRO A 113 -6.22 -2.85 -5.81
C PRO A 113 -6.67 -1.65 -6.63
N ASP A 114 -7.40 -1.88 -7.73
CA ASP A 114 -7.79 -0.79 -8.63
C ASP A 114 -8.60 0.30 -7.90
N GLY A 115 -8.17 1.55 -8.05
CA GLY A 115 -8.79 2.72 -7.42
C GLY A 115 -8.18 3.08 -6.05
N ALA A 116 -7.26 2.26 -5.53
CA ALA A 116 -6.58 2.52 -4.26
C ALA A 116 -5.77 3.83 -4.26
N LEU A 117 -5.23 4.24 -5.40
CA LEU A 117 -4.45 5.47 -5.52
C LEU A 117 -5.33 6.67 -5.89
N ALA A 118 -6.63 6.49 -6.18
CA ALA A 118 -7.53 7.58 -6.58
C ALA A 118 -7.60 8.73 -5.55
N PRO A 119 -7.60 8.49 -4.22
CA PRO A 119 -7.62 9.56 -3.23
C PRO A 119 -6.34 10.39 -3.17
N VAL A 120 -5.21 9.88 -3.68
CA VAL A 120 -3.92 10.59 -3.66
C VAL A 120 -3.88 11.58 -4.82
N PRO A 121 -3.82 12.91 -4.56
CA PRO A 121 -3.82 13.90 -5.63
C PRO A 121 -2.56 13.80 -6.50
N VAL A 122 -2.75 13.98 -7.81
CA VAL A 122 -1.63 14.03 -8.75
C VAL A 122 -0.83 15.31 -8.54
N PHE A 123 0.49 15.18 -8.54
CA PHE A 123 1.42 16.30 -8.67
C PHE A 123 1.74 16.49 -10.15
N ASN A 124 1.24 17.60 -10.72
CA ASN A 124 1.27 17.88 -12.16
C ASN A 124 2.15 19.09 -12.53
N VAL A 125 3.00 19.56 -11.61
CA VAL A 125 3.92 20.67 -11.83
C VAL A 125 5.35 20.18 -11.94
N SER A 126 6.23 20.98 -12.55
CA SER A 126 7.66 20.69 -12.63
C SER A 126 8.27 20.59 -11.23
N GLY A 127 8.95 19.48 -10.94
CA GLY A 127 9.60 19.23 -9.65
C GLY A 127 9.58 17.75 -9.30
N GLU A 128 10.20 17.40 -8.19
CA GLU A 128 10.23 16.04 -7.64
C GLU A 128 9.49 16.01 -6.30
N LEU A 129 8.88 14.87 -6.01
CA LEU A 129 8.34 14.62 -4.67
C LEU A 129 9.49 14.30 -3.73
N ALA A 130 9.42 14.83 -2.51
CA ALA A 130 10.42 14.66 -1.47
C ALA A 130 9.90 13.75 -0.36
N CYS A 131 10.81 12.92 0.16
CA CYS A 131 10.66 12.22 1.43
C CYS A 131 11.41 12.99 2.48
N ILE A 132 10.62 13.81 3.16
CA ILE A 132 11.02 14.77 4.17
C ILE A 132 10.86 14.08 5.52
N TRP A 133 11.96 14.02 6.26
CA TRP A 133 12.11 13.36 7.55
C TRP A 133 12.01 14.38 8.68
#